data_AF-A0A2M8PW46-F1
#
_entry.id   AF-A0A2M8PW46-F1
#
_cell.length_a   1.000
_cell.length_b   1.000
_cell.length_c   1.000
_cell.angle_alpha   90.00
_cell.angle_beta   90.00
_cell.angle_gamma   90.00
#
_symmetry.space_group_name_H-M   'P 1'
#
loop_
_entity.id
_entity.type
_entity.pdbx_description
1 polymer ?
#
loop_
_entity_poly.entity_id
_entity_poly.type
_entity_poly.pdbx_seq_one_letter_code
_entity_poly.pdbx_strand_id
1 'polypeptide(L)'
;MLDRELEYANVYVNALGEEERAESVMAGLRRAHGFLRRELASRIRLRRAPELRFHWDETLSRAAHIEEVLDSLNIPPAEPSETEKASEED
;
A
#
# COMPACT_ATOMS: atom_id res chain seq x y z
N MET A 1 -7.68 -3.28 5.17
CA MET A 1 -8.96 -3.52 4.45
C MET A 1 -9.74 -4.58 5.19
N LEU A 2 -11.04 -4.39 5.41
CA LEU A 2 -11.94 -5.42 5.96
C LEU A 2 -12.75 -6.04 4.82
N ASP A 3 -12.97 -7.35 4.86
CA ASP A 3 -13.87 -8.03 3.94
C ASP A 3 -15.34 -7.66 4.22
N ARG A 4 -16.22 -7.96 3.26
CA ARG A 4 -17.64 -7.59 3.33
C ARG A 4 -18.38 -8.30 4.46
N GLU A 5 -17.92 -9.49 4.82
CA GLU A 5 -18.47 -10.34 5.87
C GLU A 5 -17.79 -10.12 7.24
N LEU A 6 -16.75 -9.26 7.31
CA LEU A 6 -15.95 -8.96 8.51
C LEU A 6 -15.26 -10.19 9.13
N GLU A 7 -15.00 -11.21 8.32
CA GLU A 7 -14.26 -12.40 8.71
C GLU A 7 -12.74 -12.20 8.65
N TYR A 8 -12.26 -11.31 7.79
CA TYR A 8 -10.85 -11.08 7.49
C TYR A 8 -10.48 -9.60 7.49
N ALA A 9 -9.35 -9.27 8.11
CA ALA A 9 -8.75 -7.94 8.05
C ALA A 9 -7.35 -8.02 7.45
N ASN A 10 -7.17 -7.42 6.27
CA ASN A 10 -5.85 -7.21 5.69
C ASN A 10 -5.15 -6.06 6.42
N VAL A 11 -3.98 -6.38 7.00
CA VAL A 11 -3.08 -5.48 7.71
C VAL A 11 -1.82 -5.34 6.87
N TYR A 12 -1.60 -4.13 6.36
CA TYR A 12 -0.42 -3.79 5.54
C TYR A 12 0.66 -3.22 6.46
N VAL A 13 1.88 -3.73 6.32
CA VAL A 13 3.01 -3.41 7.19
C VAL A 13 4.18 -2.98 6.32
N ASN A 14 4.76 -1.84 6.66
CA ASN A 14 5.98 -1.33 6.04
C ASN A 14 6.93 -0.89 7.16
N ALA A 15 8.23 -1.10 6.95
CA ALA A 15 9.28 -0.46 7.73
C ALA A 15 10.17 0.33 6.77
N LEU A 16 10.07 1.66 6.83
CA LEU A 16 10.77 2.56 5.92
C LEU A 16 12.29 2.38 6.07
N GLY A 17 12.97 2.01 4.98
CA GLY A 17 14.43 1.84 4.95
C GLY A 17 14.93 0.56 5.61
N GLU A 18 14.04 -0.38 5.94
CA GLU A 18 14.39 -1.68 6.53
C GLU A 18 13.69 -2.84 5.79
N GLU A 19 13.60 -2.78 4.45
CA GLU A 19 13.02 -3.86 3.65
C GLU A 19 13.67 -5.23 3.91
N GLU A 20 14.96 -5.26 4.24
CA GLU A 20 15.68 -6.50 4.61
C GLU A 20 15.07 -7.20 5.83
N ARG A 21 14.40 -6.44 6.71
CA ARG A 21 13.73 -7.01 7.89
C ARG A 21 12.34 -7.54 7.60
N ALA A 22 11.79 -7.34 6.40
CA ALA A 22 10.43 -7.72 6.04
C ALA A 22 10.10 -9.16 6.46
N GLU A 23 10.96 -10.12 6.12
CA GLU A 23 10.72 -11.53 6.45
C GLU A 23 10.65 -11.77 7.97
N SER A 24 11.58 -11.18 8.72
CA SER A 24 11.66 -11.32 10.18
C SER A 24 10.46 -10.70 10.89
N VAL A 25 10.04 -9.50 10.45
CA VAL A 25 8.87 -8.79 10.97
C VAL A 25 7.61 -9.58 10.68
N MET A 26 7.45 -10.03 9.44
CA MET A 26 6.29 -10.80 9.03
C MET A 26 6.21 -12.15 9.74
N ALA A 27 7.34 -12.82 9.99
CA ALA A 27 7.40 -14.02 10.81
C ALA A 27 6.99 -13.75 12.27
N GLY A 28 7.45 -12.64 12.85
CA GLY A 28 7.04 -12.20 14.18
C GLY A 28 5.53 -11.95 14.28
N LEU A 29 4.96 -11.23 13.31
CA LEU A 29 3.52 -10.94 13.24
C LEU A 29 2.67 -12.20 13.06
N ARG A 30 3.12 -13.14 12.21
CA ARG A 30 2.45 -14.45 12.06
C ARG A 30 2.42 -15.22 13.38
N ARG A 31 3.51 -15.22 14.15
CA ARG A 31 3.56 -15.85 15.49
C ARG A 31 2.67 -15.12 16.50
N ALA A 32 2.62 -13.80 16.44
CA ALA A 32 1.82 -12.97 17.33
C ALA A 32 0.32 -12.90 16.97
N HIS A 33 -0.10 -13.51 15.86
CA HIS A 33 -1.47 -13.42 15.32
C HIS A 33 -2.57 -13.65 16.36
N GLY A 34 -2.48 -14.74 17.13
CA GLY A 34 -3.49 -15.08 18.13
C GLY A 34 -3.58 -14.05 19.26
N PHE A 35 -2.44 -13.54 19.71
CA PHE A 35 -2.37 -12.47 20.71
C PHE A 35 -2.99 -11.18 20.19
N LEU A 36 -2.58 -10.73 19.00
CA LEU A 36 -3.08 -9.51 18.36
C LEU A 36 -4.59 -9.59 18.11
N ARG A 37 -5.09 -10.75 17.66
CA ARG A 37 -6.52 -10.97 17.45
C ARG A 37 -7.31 -10.91 18.75
N ARG A 38 -6.77 -11.48 19.84
CA ARG A 38 -7.39 -11.42 21.17
C ARG A 38 -7.45 -9.99 21.72
N GLU A 39 -6.35 -9.26 21.59
CA GLU A 39 -6.30 -7.84 21.99
C GLU A 39 -7.29 -7.01 21.17
N LEU A 40 -7.36 -7.23 19.86
CA LEU A 40 -8.33 -6.56 18.99
C LEU A 40 -9.77 -6.87 19.43
N ALA A 41 -10.09 -8.14 19.70
CA ALA A 41 -11.41 -8.58 20.15
C ALA A 41 -11.88 -7.87 21.42
N SER A 42 -10.96 -7.53 22.33
CA SER A 42 -11.29 -6.81 23.56
C SER A 42 -11.66 -5.34 23.34
N ARG A 43 -11.28 -4.75 22.20
CA ARG A 43 -11.40 -3.31 21.92
C ARG A 43 -12.51 -2.98 20.91
N ILE A 44 -12.89 -3.92 20.06
CA ILE A 44 -13.89 -3.71 19.02
C ILE A 44 -15.27 -4.22 19.44
N ARG A 45 -16.34 -3.53 19.05
CA ARG A 45 -17.74 -3.93 19.30
C ARG A 45 -18.27 -4.86 18.21
N LEU A 46 -17.53 -5.92 17.89
CA LEU A 46 -17.96 -6.96 16.95
C LEU A 46 -18.22 -8.26 17.69
N ARG A 47 -19.18 -9.06 17.20
CA ARG A 47 -19.47 -10.39 17.75
C ARG A 47 -18.26 -11.33 17.68
N ARG A 48 -17.45 -11.18 16.64
CA ARG A 48 -16.20 -11.91 16.41
C ARG A 48 -15.15 -10.97 15.87
N ALA A 49 -13.92 -11.09 16.37
CA ALA A 49 -12.79 -10.38 15.78
C ALA A 49 -12.36 -11.08 14.49
N PRO A 50 -12.11 -10.32 13.40
CA PRO A 50 -11.68 -10.88 12.13
C PRO A 50 -10.31 -11.55 12.26
N GLU A 51 -10.02 -12.45 11.33
CA GLU A 51 -8.69 -13.01 11.15
C GLU A 51 -7.76 -11.97 10.53
N LEU A 52 -6.63 -11.72 11.19
CA LEU A 52 -5.64 -10.75 10.72
C LEU A 52 -4.75 -11.38 9.64
N ARG A 53 -4.76 -10.81 8.45
CA ARG A 53 -3.91 -11.21 7.33
C ARG A 53 -2.84 -10.14 7.13
N PHE A 54 -1.61 -10.47 7.48
CA PHE A 54 -0.49 -9.55 7.35
C PHE A 54 0.07 -9.58 5.93
N HIS A 55 0.31 -8.41 5.36
CA HIS A 55 0.94 -8.22 4.06
C HIS A 55 2.06 -7.20 4.19
N TRP A 56 3.20 -7.45 3.55
CA TRP A 56 4.24 -6.43 3.42
C TRP A 56 3.79 -5.40 2.39
N ASP A 57 3.96 -4.12 2.70
CA ASP A 57 3.58 -3.03 1.83
C ASP A 57 4.82 -2.45 1.14
N GLU A 58 4.90 -2.69 -0.17
CA GLU A 58 5.97 -2.23 -1.06
C GLU A 58 5.60 -0.89 -1.75
N THR A 59 4.43 -0.33 -1.47
CA THR A 59 3.91 0.84 -2.20
C THR A 59 4.85 2.04 -2.10
N LEU A 60 5.44 2.29 -0.93
CA LEU A 60 6.40 3.38 -0.71
C LEU A 60 7.70 3.16 -1.48
N SER A 61 8.29 1.97 -1.39
CA SER A 61 9.51 1.62 -2.13
C SER A 61 9.30 1.73 -3.65
N ARG A 62 8.14 1.25 -4.12
CA ARG A 62 7.75 1.34 -5.53
C ARG A 62 7.57 2.79 -5.99
N ALA A 63 6.97 3.65 -5.17
CA ALA A 63 6.81 5.06 -5.49
C ALA A 63 8.17 5.76 -5.63
N ALA A 64 9.09 5.52 -4.68
CA ALA A 64 10.45 6.06 -4.75
C ALA A 64 11.19 5.59 -6.02
N HIS A 65 11.05 4.32 -6.37
CA HIS A 65 11.65 3.79 -7.60
C HIS A 65 11.05 4.41 -8.87
N ILE A 66 9.74 4.64 -8.90
CA ILE A 66 9.09 5.33 -10.04
C ILE A 66 9.63 6.75 -10.17
N GLU A 67 9.75 7.48 -9.07
CA GLU A 67 10.25 8.86 -9.05
C GLU A 67 11.70 8.92 -9.54
N GLU A 68 12.56 8.01 -9.09
CA GLU A 68 13.93 7.87 -9.59
C GLU A 68 13.99 7.58 -11.09
N VAL A 69 13.12 6.68 -11.58
CA VAL A 69 13.03 6.38 -13.01
C VAL A 69 12.55 7.60 -13.79
N LEU A 70 11.51 8.30 -13.33
CA LEU A 70 11.01 9.51 -13.99
C LEU A 70 12.06 10.61 -14.06
N ASP A 71 12.81 10.84 -12.98
CA ASP A 71 13.90 11.82 -12.96
C ASP A 71 15.05 11.44 -13.89
N SER A 72 15.28 10.14 -14.09
CA SER A 72 16.30 9.65 -15.03
C SER A 72 15.90 9.81 -16.51
N LEU A 73 14.61 10.04 -16.80
CA LEU A 73 14.12 10.20 -18.15
C LEU A 73 14.25 11.66 -18.61
N ASN A 74 14.98 11.87 -19.70
CA ASN A 74 14.93 13.15 -20.41
C ASN A 74 13.71 13.15 -21.33
N ILE A 75 12.57 13.64 -20.82
CA ILE A 75 11.32 13.76 -21.58
C ILE A 75 11.34 15.12 -22.29
N PRO A 76 11.54 15.18 -23.62
CA PRO A 76 11.41 16.44 -24.34
C PRO A 76 9.96 16.94 -24.24
N PRO A 77 9.75 18.27 -24.19
CA PRO A 77 8.41 18.83 -24.10
C PRO A 77 7.55 18.32 -25.26
N ALA A 78 6.30 17.98 -24.95
CA ALA A 78 5.35 17.54 -25.97
C ALA A 78 5.20 18.64 -27.02
N GLU A 79 5.40 18.29 -28.29
CA GLU A 79 5.07 19.14 -29.43
C GLU A 79 3.60 19.58 -29.27
N PRO A 80 3.29 20.88 -29.37
CA PRO A 80 1.91 21.37 -29.21
C PRO A 80 1.02 20.67 -30.24
N SER A 81 -0.02 19.97 -29.76
CA SER A 81 -0.95 19.29 -30.66
C SER A 81 -1.75 20.34 -31.44
N GLU A 82 -1.98 20.07 -32.72
CA GLU A 82 -2.67 20.96 -33.65
C GLU A 82 -4.12 21.29 -33.25
N THR A 83 -4.64 20.68 -32.17
CA THR A 83 -6.01 20.88 -31.68
C THR A 83 -6.26 22.26 -31.06
N GLU A 84 -5.23 22.97 -30.57
CA GLU A 84 -5.40 24.32 -30.01
C GLU A 84 -5.55 25.42 -31.08
N LYS A 85 -5.12 25.19 -32.34
CA LYS A 85 -5.18 26.21 -33.40
C LYS A 85 -6.57 26.40 -34.03
N ALA A 86 -7.52 25.51 -33.76
CA ALA A 86 -8.84 25.54 -34.40
C ALA A 86 -9.92 26.30 -33.59
N SER A 87 -9.57 26.94 -32.46
CA SER A 87 -10.52 27.68 -31.62
C SER A 87 -10.30 29.19 -31.57
N GLU A 88 -9.37 29.72 -32.37
CA GLU A 88 -9.14 31.17 -32.52
C GLU A 88 -9.56 31.74 -33.90
N GLU A 89 -10.06 30.91 -34.82
CA GLU A 89 -10.57 31.34 -36.14
C GLU A 89 -11.99 30.77 -36.40
N ASP A 90 -12.99 31.21 -35.64
CA ASP A 90 -14.39 31.43 -36.10
C ASP A 90 -15.23 32.17 -35.04
#